data_AF-A0A968GDJ3-F1
#
_entry.id   AF-A0A968GDJ3-F1
#
_cell.length_a   1.000
_cell.length_b   1.000
_cell.length_c   1.000
_cell.angle_alpha   90.00
_cell.angle_beta   90.00
_cell.angle_gamma   90.00
#
_symmetry.space_group_name_H-M   'P 1'
#
loop_
_entity.id
_entity.type
_entity.pdbx_description
1 polymer ?
#
loop_
_entity_poly.entity_id
_entity_poly.type
_entity_poly.pdbx_seq_one_letter_code
_entity_poly.pdbx_strand_id
1 'polypeptide(L)'
;MAKTKGGRLVEVRINGRNFDPTNDSDPTIKIGALEVENEITAGRHIHSVVREAMGGFSDLVLSVTDDEYTILANIWDSLTPVSVTITRASGAIYGGQCYPSGTCELSNDGKVTLAMDSGDFMLIS
;
A
#
# COMPACT_ATOMS: atom_id res chain seq x y z
N MET A 1 6.78 -2.95 16.24
CA MET A 1 5.93 -2.41 15.15
C MET A 1 4.66 -3.24 15.11
N ALA A 2 3.51 -2.61 15.29
CA ALA A 2 2.22 -3.29 15.16
C ALA A 2 2.02 -3.67 13.68
N LYS A 3 1.63 -4.92 13.44
CA LYS A 3 1.35 -5.47 12.11
C LYS A 3 -0.11 -5.87 12.09
N THR A 4 -0.87 -5.35 11.13
CA THR A 4 -2.27 -5.74 10.94
C THR A 4 -2.37 -6.51 9.64
N LYS A 5 -2.92 -7.72 9.71
CA LYS A 5 -3.21 -8.54 8.52
C LYS A 5 -4.21 -7.79 7.63
N GLY A 6 -3.83 -7.57 6.37
CA GLY A 6 -4.58 -6.83 5.35
C GLY A 6 -5.86 -7.53 4.89
N GLY A 7 -6.08 -8.79 5.25
CA GLY A 7 -7.29 -9.54 4.88
C GLY A 7 -7.52 -9.60 3.36
N ARG A 8 -8.70 -10.08 2.94
CA ARG A 8 -9.02 -10.20 1.52
C ARG A 8 -9.05 -8.83 0.83
N LEU A 9 -8.35 -8.71 -0.28
CA LEU A 9 -8.35 -7.53 -1.12
C LEU A 9 -9.41 -7.63 -2.22
N VAL A 10 -9.94 -6.49 -2.65
CA VAL A 10 -10.92 -6.39 -3.75
C VAL A 10 -10.31 -5.70 -4.96
N GLU A 11 -9.49 -4.68 -4.73
CA GLU A 11 -8.84 -3.94 -5.80
C GLU A 11 -7.45 -3.49 -5.37
N VAL A 12 -6.49 -3.61 -6.28
CA VAL A 12 -5.16 -3.03 -6.12
C VAL A 12 -4.88 -2.18 -7.36
N ARG A 13 -4.45 -0.94 -7.15
CA ARG A 13 -3.98 -0.05 -8.21
C ARG A 13 -2.55 0.36 -7.97
N ILE A 14 -1.72 0.23 -8.99
CA ILE A 14 -0.32 0.68 -8.96
C ILE A 14 -0.09 1.54 -10.20
N ASN A 15 0.38 2.77 -9.98
CA ASN A 15 0.62 3.77 -11.01
C ASN A 15 -0.60 4.00 -11.94
N GLY A 16 -1.81 3.98 -11.36
CA GLY A 16 -3.07 4.18 -12.08
C GLY A 16 -3.59 2.96 -12.83
N ARG A 17 -2.88 1.83 -12.83
CA ARG A 17 -3.32 0.57 -13.44
C ARG A 17 -3.88 -0.38 -12.38
N ASN A 18 -4.96 -1.08 -12.72
CA ASN A 18 -5.56 -2.11 -11.88
C ASN A 18 -4.79 -3.42 -11.99
N PHE A 19 -4.61 -4.09 -10.86
CA PHE A 19 -4.04 -5.42 -10.75
C PHE A 19 -4.97 -6.30 -9.91
N ASP A 20 -5.07 -7.57 -10.28
CA ASP A 20 -5.96 -8.51 -9.60
C ASP A 20 -5.26 -9.11 -8.38
N PRO A 21 -5.71 -8.80 -7.14
CA PRO A 21 -5.16 -9.47 -5.98
C PRO A 21 -5.62 -10.93 -5.96
N THR A 22 -4.71 -11.82 -5.56
CA THR A 22 -5.08 -13.23 -5.36
C THR A 22 -5.97 -13.39 -4.12
N ASN A 23 -6.78 -14.46 -4.08
CA ASN A 23 -7.60 -14.76 -2.89
C ASN A 23 -6.76 -15.02 -1.63
N ASP A 24 -5.48 -15.37 -1.80
CA ASP A 24 -4.51 -15.61 -0.73
C ASP A 24 -3.71 -14.35 -0.34
N SER A 25 -3.94 -13.22 -1.03
CA SER A 25 -3.26 -11.97 -0.77
C SER A 25 -3.68 -11.41 0.59
N ASP A 26 -2.74 -11.38 1.54
CA ASP A 26 -2.92 -10.82 2.89
C ASP A 26 -1.75 -9.87 3.18
N PRO A 27 -1.70 -8.69 2.53
CA PRO A 27 -0.56 -7.80 2.65
C PRO A 27 -0.42 -7.33 4.09
N THR A 28 0.80 -7.34 4.60
CA THR A 28 1.11 -6.73 5.89
C THR A 28 1.26 -5.23 5.70
N ILE A 29 0.30 -4.45 6.20
CA ILE A 29 0.44 -2.98 6.22
C ILE A 29 1.34 -2.61 7.41
N LYS A 30 2.45 -1.93 7.12
CA LYS A 30 3.38 -1.44 8.14
C LYS A 30 2.83 -0.14 8.71
N ILE A 31 2.74 -0.02 10.03
CA ILE A 31 2.43 1.28 10.68
C ILE A 31 3.76 1.98 10.95
N GLY A 32 4.01 3.09 10.26
CA GLY A 32 5.28 3.80 10.24
C GLY A 32 5.40 4.83 11.35
N ALA A 33 4.40 5.69 11.51
CA ALA A 33 4.36 6.73 12.54
C ALA A 33 2.91 7.14 12.87
N LEU A 34 2.74 7.78 14.04
CA LEU A 34 1.52 8.53 14.36
C LEU A 34 1.81 10.00 14.08
N GLU A 35 1.15 10.58 13.08
CA GLU A 35 1.18 12.00 12.82
C GLU A 35 0.10 12.69 13.67
N VAL A 36 0.49 13.71 14.43
CA VAL A 36 -0.44 14.49 15.24
C VAL A 36 -0.46 15.91 14.70
N GLU A 37 -1.56 16.27 14.06
CA GLU A 37 -1.82 17.62 13.58
C GLU A 37 -2.61 18.38 14.66
N ASN A 38 -2.06 19.50 15.15
CA ASN A 38 -2.68 20.30 16.20
C ASN A 38 -3.21 21.60 15.61
N GLU A 39 -4.52 21.81 15.70
CA GLU A 39 -5.16 23.08 15.33
C GLU A 39 -5.63 23.82 16.58
N ILE A 40 -5.34 25.12 16.67
CA ILE A 40 -5.86 25.98 17.74
C ILE A 40 -7.23 26.48 17.31
N THR A 41 -8.28 25.98 17.96
CA THR A 41 -9.65 26.44 17.72
C THR A 41 -9.89 27.83 18.31
N ALA A 42 -10.93 28.52 17.82
CA ALA A 42 -11.30 29.88 18.26
C ALA A 42 -11.51 30.03 19.79
N GLY A 43 -11.70 28.93 20.52
CA GLY A 43 -11.79 28.88 21.98
C GLY A 43 -10.45 28.72 22.72
N ARG A 44 -9.29 28.79 22.04
CA ARG A 44 -7.96 28.44 22.57
C ARG A 44 -7.84 26.98 23.04
N HIS A 45 -8.71 26.10 22.55
CA HIS A 45 -8.56 24.66 22.72
C HIS A 45 -7.73 24.08 21.58
N ILE A 46 -6.84 23.15 21.92
CA ILE A 46 -6.08 22.38 20.93
C ILE A 46 -6.98 21.24 20.46
N HIS A 47 -7.27 21.20 19.17
CA HIS A 47 -7.85 20.05 18.51
C HIS A 47 -6.71 19.26 17.87
N SER A 48 -6.47 18.05 18.37
CA SER A 48 -5.43 17.16 17.84
C SER A 48 -6.08 16.11 16.95
N VAL A 49 -5.73 16.11 15.66
CA VAL A 49 -6.07 15.04 14.73
C VAL A 49 -4.88 14.08 14.69
N VAL A 50 -5.10 12.84 15.14
CA VAL A 50 -4.09 11.78 15.06
C VAL A 50 -4.35 10.97 13.80
N ARG A 51 -3.35 10.88 12.92
CA ARG A 51 -3.37 10.05 11.71
C ARG A 51 -2.28 9.00 11.80
N GLU A 52 -2.58 7.78 11.37
CA GLU A 52 -1.58 6.72 11.23
C GLU A 52 -0.90 6.86 9.87
N ALA A 53 0.34 7.35 9.85
CA ALA A 53 1.19 7.29 8.68
C ALA A 53 1.64 5.83 8.49
N MET A 54 1.18 5.20 7.42
CA MET A 54 1.53 3.82 7.12
C MET A 54 2.93 3.81 6.49
N GLY A 55 3.80 2.93 6.96
CA GLY A 55 5.18 2.74 6.50
C GLY A 55 5.31 1.90 5.24
N GLY A 56 4.21 1.64 4.53
CA GLY A 56 4.16 0.83 3.31
C GLY A 56 3.53 -0.53 3.56
N PHE A 57 3.84 -1.51 2.71
CA PHE A 57 3.29 -2.85 2.79
C PHE A 57 4.31 -3.92 2.38
N SER A 58 4.10 -5.14 2.84
CA SER A 58 4.81 -6.34 2.35
C SER A 58 3.83 -7.46 2.07
N ASP A 59 4.30 -8.50 1.38
CA ASP A 59 3.54 -9.74 1.14
C ASP A 59 2.26 -9.52 0.30
N LEU A 60 2.26 -8.49 -0.55
CA LEU A 60 1.16 -8.26 -1.48
C LEU A 60 1.31 -9.21 -2.67
N VAL A 61 0.37 -10.15 -2.80
CA VAL A 61 0.38 -11.14 -3.89
C VAL A 61 -0.67 -10.78 -4.94
N LEU A 62 -0.22 -10.55 -6.17
CA LEU A 62 -1.07 -10.22 -7.32
C LEU A 62 -1.01 -11.32 -8.36
N SER A 63 -2.13 -11.60 -9.02
CA SER A 63 -2.18 -12.42 -10.22
C SER A 63 -1.86 -11.52 -11.40
N VAL A 64 -0.87 -11.88 -12.21
CA VAL A 64 -0.39 -11.04 -13.32
C VAL A 64 -0.15 -11.86 -14.58
N THR A 65 -0.37 -11.23 -15.72
CA THR A 65 0.13 -11.68 -17.03
C THR A 65 1.61 -11.31 -17.20
N ASP A 66 2.29 -11.89 -18.20
CA ASP A 66 3.70 -11.56 -18.51
C ASP A 66 3.89 -10.06 -18.84
N ASP A 67 2.91 -9.45 -19.52
CA ASP A 67 2.93 -8.02 -19.84
C ASP A 67 2.79 -7.15 -18.58
N GLU A 68 1.95 -7.58 -17.62
CA GLU A 68 1.76 -6.89 -16.34
C GLU A 68 2.97 -7.03 -15.44
N TYR A 69 3.59 -8.21 -15.42
CA TYR A 69 4.84 -8.41 -14.72
C TYR A 69 5.95 -7.52 -15.29
N THR A 70 6.07 -7.42 -16.61
CA THR A 70 7.05 -6.53 -17.25
C THR A 70 6.89 -5.08 -16.80
N ILE A 71 5.64 -4.62 -16.65
CA ILE A 71 5.36 -3.26 -16.16
C ILE A 71 5.75 -3.11 -14.68
N LEU A 72 5.40 -4.08 -13.85
CA LEU A 72 5.77 -4.08 -12.42
C LEU A 72 7.28 -4.14 -12.23
N ALA A 73 7.99 -4.94 -13.03
CA ALA A 73 9.44 -5.02 -13.04
C ALA A 73 10.06 -3.67 -13.43
N ASN A 74 9.55 -3.00 -14.48
CA ASN A 74 10.01 -1.66 -14.86
C ASN A 74 9.78 -0.62 -13.77
N ILE A 75 8.64 -0.70 -13.05
CA ILE A 75 8.36 0.15 -11.89
C ILE A 75 9.35 -0.14 -10.76
N TRP A 76 9.70 -1.41 -10.55
CA TRP A 76 10.68 -1.80 -9.54
C TRP A 76 12.08 -1.28 -9.86
N ASP A 77 12.50 -1.44 -11.12
CA ASP A 77 13.82 -1.04 -11.60
C ASP A 77 13.98 0.49 -11.65
N SER A 78 12.88 1.24 -11.76
CA SER A 78 12.95 2.72 -11.77
C SER A 78 13.30 3.28 -10.39
N LEU A 79 13.00 2.56 -9.30
CA LEU A 79 13.17 3.01 -7.91
C LEU A 79 12.50 4.37 -7.61
N THR A 80 11.55 4.77 -8.44
CA THR A 80 10.79 6.01 -8.31
C THR A 80 9.53 5.79 -7.49
N PRO A 81 9.04 6.81 -6.76
CA PRO A 81 7.76 6.69 -6.07
C PRO A 81 6.63 6.49 -7.08
N VAL A 82 5.72 5.58 -6.76
CA VAL A 82 4.51 5.30 -7.54
C VAL A 82 3.28 5.43 -6.66
N SER A 83 2.19 5.89 -7.28
CA SER A 83 0.89 5.95 -6.61
C SER A 83 0.34 4.54 -6.44
N VAL A 84 0.03 4.17 -5.19
CA VAL A 84 -0.58 2.88 -4.86
C VAL A 84 -1.92 3.11 -4.20
N THR A 85 -2.89 2.25 -4.51
CA THR A 85 -4.16 2.16 -3.79
C THR A 85 -4.50 0.70 -3.55
N ILE A 86 -4.83 0.35 -2.30
CA ILE A 86 -5.21 -0.99 -1.87
C ILE A 86 -6.59 -0.91 -1.22
N THR A 87 -7.57 -1.57 -1.81
CA THR A 87 -8.95 -1.63 -1.32
C THR A 87 -9.22 -2.99 -0.70
N ARG A 88 -9.54 -3.01 0.59
CA ARG A 88 -9.91 -4.23 1.33
C ARG A 88 -11.39 -4.57 1.12
N ALA A 89 -11.72 -5.84 1.26
CA ALA A 89 -13.11 -6.31 1.29
C ALA A 89 -13.94 -5.73 2.44
N SER A 90 -13.28 -5.26 3.51
CA SER A 90 -13.93 -4.52 4.60
C SER A 90 -14.37 -3.10 4.22
N GLY A 91 -13.99 -2.61 3.03
CA GLY A 91 -14.23 -1.23 2.59
C GLY A 91 -13.11 -0.26 2.94
N ALA A 92 -12.09 -0.68 3.70
CA ALA A 92 -10.95 0.17 4.04
C ALA A 92 -10.06 0.39 2.81
N ILE A 93 -9.72 1.65 2.54
CA ILE A 93 -8.91 2.05 1.39
C ILE A 93 -7.61 2.66 1.88
N TYR A 94 -6.50 2.06 1.49
CA TYR A 94 -5.17 2.61 1.73
C TYR A 94 -4.64 3.17 0.42
N GLY A 95 -3.99 4.33 0.47
CA GLY A 95 -3.37 4.89 -0.72
C GLY A 95 -2.31 5.93 -0.41
N GLY A 96 -1.49 6.21 -1.41
CA GLY A 96 -0.41 7.19 -1.31
C GLY A 96 0.76 6.86 -2.22
N GLN A 97 1.82 7.66 -2.12
CA GLN A 97 3.07 7.41 -2.85
C GLN A 97 3.91 6.37 -2.09
N CYS A 98 4.30 5.31 -2.80
CA CYS A 98 5.14 4.24 -2.27
C CYS A 98 6.36 4.05 -3.16
N TYR A 99 7.50 3.73 -2.54
CA TYR A 99 8.73 3.38 -3.20
C TYR A 99 8.86 1.86 -3.31
N PRO A 100 9.21 1.32 -4.48
CA PRO A 100 9.58 -0.09 -4.62
C PRO A 100 10.65 -0.45 -3.59
N SER A 101 10.41 -1.50 -2.80
CA SER A 101 11.39 -1.97 -1.83
C SER A 101 11.27 -3.46 -1.58
N GLY A 102 12.36 -4.12 -1.16
CA GLY A 102 12.35 -5.56 -0.99
C GLY A 102 12.17 -6.29 -2.32
N THR A 103 11.17 -7.16 -2.41
CA THR A 103 11.04 -8.16 -3.48
C THR A 103 9.94 -7.84 -4.50
N CYS A 104 10.26 -8.05 -5.78
CA CYS A 104 9.31 -8.22 -6.88
C CYS A 104 9.65 -9.56 -7.55
N GLU A 105 8.97 -10.62 -7.14
CA GLU A 105 9.29 -11.98 -7.57
C GLU A 105 8.08 -12.61 -8.27
N LEU A 106 8.25 -12.97 -9.54
CA LEU A 106 7.28 -13.78 -10.29
C LEU A 106 7.44 -15.25 -9.91
N SER A 107 6.33 -15.89 -9.61
CA SER A 107 6.23 -17.32 -9.34
C SER A 107 5.63 -18.07 -10.52
N ASN A 108 5.94 -19.37 -10.60
CA ASN A 108 5.57 -20.22 -11.75
C ASN A 108 4.05 -20.39 -11.94
N ASP A 109 3.22 -19.96 -10.99
CA ASP A 109 1.76 -19.98 -11.07
C ASP A 109 1.16 -18.64 -11.52
N GLY A 110 1.98 -17.71 -12.05
CA GLY A 110 1.53 -16.42 -12.59
C GLY A 110 1.23 -15.38 -11.51
N LYS A 111 1.83 -15.55 -10.32
CA LYS A 111 1.67 -14.59 -9.22
C LYS A 111 2.95 -13.82 -8.99
N VAL A 112 2.81 -12.55 -8.64
CA VAL A 112 3.93 -11.70 -8.22
C VAL A 112 3.74 -11.29 -6.77
N THR A 113 4.81 -11.41 -5.98
CA THR A 113 4.86 -10.90 -4.61
C THR A 113 5.60 -9.58 -4.59
N LEU A 114 4.97 -8.57 -3.98
CA LEU A 114 5.42 -7.19 -3.96
C LEU A 114 5.57 -6.69 -2.53
N ALA A 115 6.59 -5.86 -2.31
CA ALA A 115 6.74 -5.04 -1.10
C ALA A 115 7.06 -3.59 -1.47
N MET A 116 6.56 -2.63 -0.72
CA MET A 116 6.90 -1.23 -0.92
C MET A 116 7.00 -0.53 0.41
N ASP A 117 7.89 0.44 0.49
CA ASP A 117 7.97 1.36 1.62
C ASP A 117 7.27 2.66 1.28
N SER A 118 6.66 3.27 2.28
CA SER A 118 5.81 4.45 2.08
C SER A 118 6.62 5.75 2.06
N GLY A 119 6.26 6.63 1.11
CA GLY A 119 6.49 8.07 1.22
C GLY A 119 5.33 8.79 1.91
N ASP A 120 4.08 8.48 1.52
CA ASP A 120 2.84 9.12 2.01
C ASP A 120 1.62 8.16 2.07
N PHE A 121 1.84 6.86 2.22
CA PHE A 121 0.79 5.84 2.31
C PHE A 121 -0.01 6.00 3.60
N MET A 122 -1.34 6.13 3.48
CA MET A 122 -2.25 6.32 4.61
C MET A 122 -3.58 5.59 4.39
N LEU A 123 -4.33 5.40 5.47
CA LEU A 123 -5.76 5.06 5.38
C LEU A 123 -6.54 6.29 4.91
N ILE A 124 -7.28 6.16 3.81
CA ILE A 124 -8.04 7.25 3.18
C ILE A 124 -9.55 7.10 3.46
N SER A 125 -10.05 5.88 3.70
CA SER A 125 -11.45 5.61 4.05
C SER A 125 -11.61 4.32 4.85
#